data_AF-A0A815XYF4-F1
#
_entry.id   AF-A0A815XYF4-F1
#
_cell.length_a   1.000
_cell.length_b   1.000
_cell.length_c   1.000
_cell.angle_alpha   90.00
_cell.angle_beta   90.00
_cell.angle_gamma   90.00
#
_symmetry.space_group_name_H-M   'P 1'
#
loop_
_entity.id
_entity.type
_entity.pdbx_description
1 polymer ?
#
loop_
_entity_poly.entity_id
_entity_poly.type
_entity_poly.pdbx_seq_one_letter_code
_entity_poly.pdbx_strand_id
1 'polypeptide(L)'
;MLQSRGVADLLAAEKKAQELIEEARKRKNKRIKDAQSEAKAEIEQFKIERERHYKALEQQQMGNRTQMTEQSNKETQVQIAALKTQYESNKQELLQRIITLVCDIKPEAHINARIE
;
A
#
# COMPACT_ATOMS: atom_id res chain seq x y z
N MET A 1 47.71 69.37 -20.65
CA MET A 1 48.10 68.09 -20.01
C MET A 1 47.15 67.65 -18.88
N LEU A 2 46.53 68.55 -18.10
CA LEU A 2 45.60 68.15 -17.01
C LEU A 2 44.32 67.44 -17.49
N GLN A 3 43.77 67.81 -18.66
CA GLN A 3 42.55 67.18 -19.20
C GLN A 3 42.72 65.68 -19.54
N SER A 4 43.92 65.25 -19.95
CA SER A 4 44.18 63.84 -20.29
C SER A 4 44.28 62.93 -19.06
N ARG A 5 44.74 63.47 -17.92
CA ARG A 5 44.86 62.71 -16.66
C ARG A 5 43.49 62.46 -16.02
N GLY A 6 42.59 63.46 -16.03
CA GLY A 6 41.23 63.29 -15.51
C GLY A 6 40.41 62.27 -16.30
N VAL A 7 40.57 62.21 -17.62
CA VAL A 7 39.92 61.18 -18.45
C VAL A 7 40.46 59.78 -18.13
N ALA A 8 41.76 59.63 -17.92
CA ALA A 8 42.36 58.35 -17.54
C ALA A 8 41.86 57.84 -16.17
N ASP A 9 41.72 58.73 -15.19
CA ASP A 9 41.20 58.38 -13.85
C ASP A 9 39.73 57.95 -13.91
N LEU A 10 38.91 58.62 -14.73
CA LEU A 10 37.51 58.25 -14.95
C LEU A 10 37.39 56.87 -15.63
N LEU A 11 38.20 56.60 -16.66
CA LEU A 11 38.24 55.29 -17.32
C LEU A 11 38.68 54.17 -16.36
N ALA A 12 39.64 54.44 -15.48
CA ALA A 12 40.08 53.49 -14.47
C ALA A 12 38.98 53.22 -13.41
N ALA A 13 38.25 54.26 -13.01
CA ALA A 13 37.11 54.13 -12.10
C ALA A 13 35.95 53.36 -12.76
N GLU A 14 35.66 53.62 -14.03
CA GLU A 14 34.65 52.89 -14.81
C GLU A 14 34.98 51.40 -14.89
N LYS A 15 36.23 51.06 -15.23
CA LYS A 15 36.67 49.66 -15.29
C LYS A 15 36.51 48.95 -13.95
N LYS A 16 36.91 49.59 -12.84
CA LYS A 16 36.73 49.02 -11.49
C LYS A 16 35.26 48.84 -11.14
N ALA A 17 34.40 49.79 -11.50
CA ALA A 17 32.96 49.67 -11.27
C ALA A 17 32.36 48.52 -12.07
N GLN A 18 32.75 48.36 -13.34
CA GLN A 18 32.33 47.24 -14.19
C GLN A 18 32.78 45.89 -13.61
N GLU A 19 34.04 45.78 -13.18
CA GLU A 19 34.57 44.57 -12.55
C GLU A 19 33.80 44.19 -11.27
N LEU A 20 33.49 45.17 -10.42
CA LEU A 20 32.69 44.95 -9.20
C LEU A 20 31.27 44.48 -9.52
N ILE A 21 30.63 45.05 -10.54
CA ILE A 21 29.28 44.65 -10.97
C ILE A 21 29.29 43.23 -11.54
N GLU A 22 30.26 42.90 -12.38
CA GLU A 22 30.39 41.56 -12.96
C GLU A 22 30.70 40.50 -11.89
N GLU A 23 31.54 40.82 -10.91
CA GLU A 23 31.79 39.93 -9.78
C GLU A 23 30.53 39.70 -8.94
N ALA A 24 29.75 40.76 -8.66
CA ALA A 24 28.48 40.65 -7.95
C ALA A 24 27.46 39.79 -8.73
N ARG A 25 27.35 39.97 -10.05
CA ARG A 25 26.51 39.14 -10.94
C ARG A 25 26.93 37.68 -10.92
N LYS A 26 28.24 37.40 -11.02
CA LYS A 26 28.80 36.04 -10.95
C LYS A 26 28.50 35.38 -9.61
N ARG A 27 28.67 36.09 -8.50
CA ARG A 27 28.34 35.60 -7.14
C ARG A 27 26.85 35.31 -6.99
N LYS A 28 25.96 36.18 -7.48
CA LYS A 28 24.52 35.95 -7.49
C LYS A 28 24.15 34.69 -8.29
N ASN A 29 24.67 34.57 -9.52
CA ASN A 29 24.40 33.41 -10.37
C ASN A 29 24.92 32.11 -9.76
N LYS A 30 26.08 32.14 -9.11
CA LYS A 30 26.61 30.99 -8.38
C LYS A 30 25.66 30.57 -7.25
N ARG A 31 25.23 31.50 -6.41
CA ARG A 31 24.27 31.22 -5.31
C ARG A 31 22.95 30.63 -5.81
N ILE A 32 22.43 31.11 -6.94
CA ILE A 32 21.22 30.55 -7.55
C ILE A 32 21.45 29.10 -8.00
N LYS A 33 22.58 28.82 -8.66
CA LYS A 33 22.92 27.46 -9.10
C LYS A 33 23.13 26.51 -7.93
N ASP A 34 23.83 26.97 -6.89
CA ASP A 34 24.08 26.17 -5.69
C ASP A 34 22.75 25.82 -5.01
N ALA A 35 21.86 26.79 -4.81
CA ALA A 35 20.53 26.55 -4.23
C ALA A 35 19.66 25.61 -5.09
N GLN A 36 19.71 25.74 -6.42
CA GLN A 36 19.01 24.81 -7.33
C GLN A 36 19.57 23.40 -7.26
N SER A 37 20.89 23.24 -7.12
CA SER A 37 21.54 21.95 -7.00
C SER A 37 21.20 21.28 -5.66
N GLU A 38 21.21 22.05 -4.57
CA GLU A 38 20.88 21.59 -3.23
C GLU A 38 19.42 21.14 -3.14
N ALA A 39 18.48 21.94 -3.64
CA ALA A 39 17.07 21.56 -3.68
C ALA A 39 16.82 20.29 -4.50
N LYS A 40 17.54 20.11 -5.63
CA LYS A 40 17.44 18.88 -6.42
C LYS A 40 17.98 17.66 -5.66
N ALA A 41 19.09 17.82 -4.94
CA ALA A 41 19.65 16.74 -4.13
C ALA A 41 18.70 16.34 -2.99
N GLU A 42 18.09 17.30 -2.31
CA GLU A 42 17.11 17.05 -1.25
C GLU A 42 15.85 16.35 -1.78
N ILE A 43 15.33 16.77 -2.93
CA ILE A 43 14.20 16.10 -3.60
C ILE A 43 14.54 14.65 -3.93
N GLU A 44 15.74 14.38 -4.44
CA GLU A 44 16.15 13.04 -4.81
C GLU A 44 16.31 12.13 -3.58
N GLN A 45 16.93 12.64 -2.51
CA GLN A 45 17.00 11.93 -1.23
C GLN A 45 15.61 11.60 -0.69
N PHE A 46 14.70 12.57 -0.70
CA PHE A 46 13.32 12.35 -0.25
C PHE A 46 12.58 11.30 -1.09
N LYS A 47 12.79 11.28 -2.41
CA LYS A 47 12.23 10.25 -3.29
C LYS A 47 12.76 8.87 -2.94
N ILE A 48 14.07 8.72 -2.77
CA ILE A 48 14.69 7.44 -2.42
C ILE A 48 14.15 6.93 -1.08
N GLU A 49 14.07 7.80 -0.07
CA GLU A 49 13.51 7.45 1.23
C GLU A 49 12.05 7.02 1.15
N ARG A 50 11.23 7.75 0.38
CA ARG A 50 9.82 7.43 0.18
C ARG A 50 9.63 6.13 -0.58
N GLU A 51 10.41 5.89 -1.62
CA GLU A 51 10.36 4.65 -2.38
C GLU A 51 10.80 3.45 -1.52
N ARG A 52 11.84 3.61 -0.70
CA ARG A 52 12.27 2.59 0.26
C ARG A 52 11.17 2.27 1.28
N HIS A 53 10.52 3.30 1.83
CA HIS A 53 9.41 3.11 2.76
C HIS A 53 8.21 2.44 2.09
N TYR A 54 7.89 2.83 0.85
CA TYR A 54 6.81 2.22 0.09
C TYR A 54 7.08 0.73 -0.19
N LYS A 55 8.28 0.38 -0.66
CA LYS A 55 8.68 -1.02 -0.88
C LYS A 55 8.66 -1.85 0.40
N ALA A 56 9.05 -1.28 1.54
CA ALA A 56 8.98 -1.97 2.82
C ALA A 56 7.53 -2.27 3.23
N LEU A 57 6.63 -1.29 3.08
CA LEU A 57 5.19 -1.49 3.33
C LEU A 57 4.58 -2.50 2.38
N GLU A 58 4.93 -2.46 1.09
CA GLU A 58 4.46 -3.40 0.08
C GLU A 58 4.86 -4.84 0.45
N GLN A 59 6.13 -5.06 0.82
CA GLN A 59 6.61 -6.36 1.28
C GLN A 59 5.88 -6.84 2.53
N GLN A 60 5.64 -5.94 3.50
CA GLN A 60 4.90 -6.28 4.72
C GLN A 60 3.44 -6.65 4.41
N GLN A 61 2.76 -5.91 3.54
CA GLN A 61 1.38 -6.20 3.14
C GLN A 61 1.28 -7.51 2.37
N MET A 62 2.22 -7.78 1.45
CA MET A 62 2.28 -9.04 0.73
C MET A 62 2.52 -10.22 1.67
N GLY A 63 3.42 -10.08 2.65
CA GLY A 63 3.64 -11.08 3.70
C GLY A 63 2.39 -11.34 4.53
N ASN A 64 1.70 -10.27 4.97
CA ASN A 64 0.47 -10.37 5.76
C ASN A 64 -0.67 -11.06 4.98
N ARG A 65 -0.81 -10.79 3.68
CA ARG A 65 -1.85 -11.40 2.85
C ARG A 65 -1.67 -12.91 2.71
N THR A 66 -0.44 -13.36 2.54
CA THR A 66 -0.11 -14.80 2.48
C THR A 66 -0.39 -15.47 3.82
N GLN A 67 0.07 -14.86 4.93
CA GLN A 67 -0.19 -15.38 6.27
C GLN A 67 -1.69 -15.45 6.60
N MET A 68 -2.47 -14.43 6.23
CA MET A 68 -3.91 -14.42 6.43
C MET A 68 -4.60 -15.54 5.63
N THR A 69 -4.19 -15.73 4.38
CA THR A 69 -4.71 -16.83 3.53
C THR A 69 -4.37 -18.19 4.11
N GLU A 70 -3.14 -18.39 4.57
CA GLU A 70 -2.70 -19.64 5.21
C GLU A 70 -3.48 -19.93 6.51
N GLN A 71 -3.69 -18.91 7.35
CA GLN A 71 -4.45 -19.05 8.59
C GLN A 71 -5.92 -19.39 8.29
N SER A 72 -6.55 -18.69 7.35
CA SER A 72 -7.92 -18.97 6.92
C SER A 72 -8.08 -20.38 6.35
N ASN A 73 -7.11 -20.85 5.56
CA ASN A 73 -7.10 -22.22 5.04
C ASN A 73 -6.99 -23.25 6.16
N LYS A 74 -6.13 -23.02 7.17
CA LYS A 74 -6.00 -23.90 8.34
C LYS A 74 -7.30 -23.96 9.14
N GLU A 75 -7.91 -22.81 9.42
CA GLU A 75 -9.20 -22.74 10.13
C GLU A 75 -10.31 -23.45 9.36
N THR A 76 -10.37 -23.25 8.04
CA THR A 76 -11.32 -23.95 7.17
C THR A 76 -11.13 -25.46 7.22
N GLN A 77 -9.88 -25.96 7.18
CA GLN A 77 -9.60 -27.39 7.30
C GLN A 77 -10.02 -27.96 8.66
N VAL A 78 -9.80 -27.21 9.75
CA VAL A 78 -10.27 -27.60 11.09
C VAL A 78 -11.80 -27.69 11.14
N GLN A 79 -12.49 -26.70 10.58
CA GLN A 79 -13.96 -26.73 10.52
C GLN A 79 -14.50 -27.89 9.67
N ILE A 80 -13.88 -28.17 8.52
CA ILE A 80 -14.24 -29.33 7.68
C ILE A 80 -14.02 -30.64 8.45
N ALA A 81 -12.92 -30.77 9.19
CA ALA A 81 -12.65 -31.95 10.00
C ALA A 81 -13.71 -32.13 11.10
N ALA A 82 -14.04 -31.05 11.81
CA ALA A 82 -15.09 -31.06 12.82
C ALA A 82 -16.46 -31.45 12.26
N LEU A 83 -16.84 -30.89 11.11
CA LEU A 83 -18.09 -31.23 10.41
C LEU A 83 -18.12 -32.70 10.00
N LYS A 84 -17.00 -33.25 9.49
CA LYS A 84 -16.91 -34.68 9.14
C LYS A 84 -17.09 -35.57 10.37
N THR A 85 -16.47 -35.21 11.50
CA THR A 85 -16.64 -35.96 12.76
C THR A 85 -18.09 -35.93 13.24
N GLN A 86 -18.75 -34.77 13.21
CA GLN A 86 -20.17 -34.63 13.58
C GLN A 86 -21.09 -35.40 12.62
N TYR A 87 -20.77 -35.41 11.32
CA TYR A 87 -21.52 -36.18 10.35
C TYR A 87 -21.43 -37.68 10.67
N GLU A 88 -20.23 -38.23 10.84
CA GLU A 88 -20.06 -39.66 11.11
C GLU A 88 -20.69 -40.07 12.46
N SER A 89 -20.65 -39.21 13.49
CA SER A 89 -21.30 -39.51 14.78
C SER A 89 -22.82 -39.60 14.67
N ASN A 90 -23.43 -38.73 13.86
CA ASN A 90 -24.90 -38.58 13.81
C ASN A 90 -25.54 -39.41 12.67
N LYS A 91 -24.74 -39.85 11.69
CA LYS A 91 -25.20 -40.54 10.49
C LYS A 91 -26.01 -41.80 10.81
N GLN A 92 -25.53 -42.65 11.72
CA GLN A 92 -26.21 -43.90 12.03
C GLN A 92 -27.56 -43.68 12.71
N GLU A 93 -27.62 -42.76 13.68
CA GLU A 93 -28.85 -42.40 14.38
C GLU A 93 -29.90 -41.83 13.42
N LEU A 94 -29.49 -40.91 12.53
CA LEU A 94 -30.36 -40.31 11.53
C LEU A 94 -30.93 -41.36 10.57
N LEU A 95 -30.07 -42.26 10.05
CA LEU A 95 -30.50 -43.33 9.15
C LEU A 95 -31.52 -44.26 9.81
N GLN A 96 -31.27 -44.66 11.06
CA GLN A 96 -32.18 -45.52 11.80
C GLN A 96 -33.55 -44.82 11.99
N ARG A 97 -33.55 -43.54 12.36
CA ARG A 97 -34.77 -42.74 12.50
C ARG A 97 -35.56 -42.66 11.20
N ILE A 98 -34.90 -42.41 10.07
CA ILE A 98 -35.54 -42.34 8.75
C ILE A 98 -36.15 -43.71 8.39
N ILE A 99 -35.40 -44.80 8.56
CA ILE A 99 -35.90 -46.15 8.26
C ILE A 99 -37.12 -46.47 9.12
N THR A 100 -37.07 -46.19 10.42
CA THR A 100 -38.22 -46.41 11.31
C THR A 100 -39.45 -45.65 10.86
N LEU A 101 -39.32 -44.37 10.49
CA LEU A 101 -40.44 -43.57 10.01
C LEU A 101 -41.01 -44.06 8.68
N VAL A 102 -40.15 -44.51 7.76
CA VAL A 102 -40.59 -45.01 6.44
C VAL A 102 -41.28 -46.37 6.57
N CYS A 103 -40.84 -47.22 7.50
CA CYS A 103 -41.43 -48.54 7.72
C CYS A 103 -42.66 -48.53 8.66
N ASP A 104 -42.89 -47.46 9.42
CA ASP A 104 -44.05 -47.30 10.31
C ASP A 104 -45.30 -46.84 9.52
N ILE A 105 -45.85 -47.75 8.71
CA ILE A 105 -47.07 -47.49 7.94
C ILE A 105 -48.26 -47.51 8.90
N LYS A 106 -48.85 -46.34 9.13
CA LYS A 106 -50.10 -46.16 9.88
C LYS A 106 -51.26 -45.88 8.91
N PRO A 107 -51.98 -46.93 8.47
CA PRO A 107 -53.13 -46.75 7.62
C PRO A 107 -54.25 -46.09 8.43
N GLU A 108 -54.55 -44.83 8.12
CA GLU A 108 -55.68 -44.12 8.68
C GLU A 108 -56.78 -44.01 7.61
N ALA A 109 -58.01 -44.33 8.01
CA ALA A 109 -59.16 -44.06 7.19
C ALA A 109 -59.28 -42.53 7.00
N HIS A 110 -59.51 -42.10 5.77
CA HIS A 110 -59.74 -40.69 5.49
C HIS A 110 -60.88 -40.17 6.39
N ILE A 111 -60.79 -38.91 6.84
CA ILE A 111 -61.69 -38.33 7.86
C ILE A 111 -63.19 -38.46 7.48
N ASN A 112 -63.48 -38.58 6.18
CA ASN A 112 -64.83 -38.73 5.63
C ASN A 112 -65.22 -40.16 5.25
N ALA A 113 -64.47 -41.18 5.68
CA ALA A 113 -64.79 -42.58 5.39
C ALA A 113 -66.13 -42.95 6.03
N ARG A 114 -67.15 -43.21 5.18
CA ARG A 114 -68.45 -43.72 5.61
C ARG A 114 -68.39 -45.24 5.67
N ILE A 115 -68.63 -45.80 6.84
CA ILE A 115 -68.86 -47.23 7.05
C ILE A 115 -70.37 -47.40 6.86
N GLU A 116 -70.77 -48.01 5.75
CA GLU A 116 -72.13 -48.50 5.53
C GLU A 116 -72.32 -49.89 6.15
#